data_AF-A0A7Y5NPJ7-F1
#
_entry.id   AF-A0A7Y5NPJ7-F1
#
_cell.length_a   1.000
_cell.length_b   1.000
_cell.length_c   1.000
_cell.angle_alpha   90.00
_cell.angle_beta   90.00
_cell.angle_gamma   90.00
#
_symmetry.space_group_name_H-M   'P 1'
#
loop_
_entity.id
_entity.type
_entity.pdbx_description
1 polymer ?
#
loop_
_entity_poly.entity_id
_entity_poly.type
_entity_poly.pdbx_seq_one_letter_code
_entity_poly.pdbx_strand_id
1 'polypeptide(L)'
;MTGPAKRRLLPDWWLAVMTLLGGLFVVFNLIYRFGFGGVSVSGADVSFNREFDGQLWKIDDHLAYRTGKHPDDVAVVRYKSGAIPFRPVCGSCDLDGSLLNTAQFKKGAWVYSEYPELEGVDVVNIETGEKFEVDAKKPEPGKRSDPSTIAFYRDRGLTFDDDLRLDARRVAKEATPLSTINESCIVFNAAFFLLFGLMVVALLLVFLTRVVRRV
;
A
#
# COMPACT_ATOMS: atom_id res chain seq x y z
N MET A 1 18.22 -58.76 16.59
CA MET A 1 18.04 -57.72 17.63
C MET A 1 17.47 -56.47 16.96
N THR A 2 16.15 -56.32 16.97
CA THR A 2 15.48 -55.09 16.52
C THR A 2 15.42 -54.12 17.71
N GLY A 3 16.16 -53.02 17.63
CA GLY A 3 16.14 -51.99 18.68
C GLY A 3 14.74 -51.42 18.89
N PRO A 4 14.44 -50.84 20.06
CA PRO A 4 13.12 -50.29 20.36
C PRO A 4 12.73 -49.27 19.29
N ALA A 5 11.62 -49.53 18.59
CA ALA A 5 11.11 -48.63 17.57
C ALA A 5 10.87 -47.25 18.21
N LYS A 6 11.65 -46.24 17.80
CA LYS A 6 11.42 -44.84 18.16
C LYS A 6 10.01 -44.49 17.71
N ARG A 7 9.04 -44.51 18.63
CA ARG A 7 7.68 -44.02 18.35
C ARG A 7 7.81 -42.55 17.97
N ARG A 8 7.61 -42.24 16.69
CA ARG A 8 7.56 -40.86 16.22
C ARG A 8 6.49 -40.13 17.02
N LEU A 9 6.89 -39.01 17.63
CA LEU A 9 6.00 -38.17 18.43
C LEU A 9 4.84 -37.61 17.58
N LEU A 10 5.10 -37.42 16.28
CA LEU A 10 4.13 -36.89 15.31
C LEU A 10 3.81 -37.90 14.21
N PRO A 11 2.55 -37.96 13.75
CA PRO A 11 2.20 -38.67 12.52
C PRO A 11 2.92 -38.08 11.31
N ASP A 12 3.30 -38.92 10.35
CA ASP A 12 4.01 -38.47 9.14
C ASP A 12 3.19 -37.50 8.29
N TRP A 13 1.85 -37.58 8.34
CA TRP A 13 0.95 -36.65 7.66
C TRP A 13 1.09 -35.21 8.18
N TRP A 14 1.49 -35.02 9.43
CA TRP A 14 1.67 -33.68 10.02
C TRP A 14 2.79 -32.92 9.31
N LEU A 15 3.92 -33.60 9.08
CA LEU A 15 5.06 -33.02 8.38
C LEU A 15 4.71 -32.71 6.93
N ALA A 16 3.96 -33.60 6.27
CA ALA A 16 3.48 -33.40 4.91
C ALA A 16 2.59 -32.15 4.80
N VAL A 17 1.63 -31.97 5.73
CA VAL A 17 0.75 -30.78 5.76
C VAL A 17 1.55 -29.50 6.00
N MET A 18 2.49 -29.50 6.97
CA MET A 18 3.32 -28.32 7.24
C MET A 18 4.22 -27.95 6.07
N THR A 19 4.77 -28.96 5.38
CA THR A 19 5.60 -28.76 4.19
C THR A 19 4.77 -28.18 3.04
N LEU A 20 3.56 -28.71 2.83
CA LEU A 20 2.63 -28.20 1.83
C LEU A 20 2.23 -26.75 2.13
N LEU A 21 1.83 -26.45 3.37
CA LEU A 21 1.46 -25.08 3.78
C LEU A 21 2.64 -24.11 3.64
N GLY A 22 3.84 -24.51 4.05
CA GLY A 22 5.05 -23.70 3.87
C GLY A 22 5.40 -23.46 2.41
N GLY A 23 5.27 -24.49 1.56
CA GLY A 23 5.45 -24.37 0.12
C GLY A 23 4.44 -23.41 -0.51
N LEU A 24 3.15 -23.55 -0.18
CA LEU A 24 2.10 -22.64 -0.64
C LEU A 24 2.39 -21.21 -0.19
N PHE A 25 2.74 -21.01 1.09
CA PHE A 25 3.08 -19.68 1.61
C PHE A 25 4.18 -19.00 0.79
N VAL A 26 5.27 -19.73 0.48
CA VAL A 26 6.38 -19.19 -0.32
C VAL A 26 5.93 -18.89 -1.75
N VAL A 27 5.23 -19.81 -2.40
CA VAL A 27 4.76 -19.65 -3.79
C VAL A 27 3.86 -18.43 -3.93
N PHE A 28 2.85 -18.29 -3.08
CA PHE A 28 1.92 -17.16 -3.14
C PHE A 28 2.62 -15.82 -2.84
N ASN A 29 3.54 -15.77 -1.87
CA ASN A 29 4.32 -14.55 -1.61
C ASN A 29 5.22 -14.18 -2.80
N LEU A 30 5.81 -15.16 -3.48
CA LEU A 30 6.58 -14.92 -4.71
C LEU A 30 5.68 -14.38 -5.83
N ILE A 31 4.54 -15.03 -6.09
CA ILE A 31 3.57 -14.61 -7.10
C ILE A 31 3.11 -13.17 -6.83
N TYR A 32 2.78 -12.86 -5.58
CA TYR A 32 2.41 -11.51 -5.17
C TYR A 32 3.56 -10.51 -5.43
N ARG A 33 4.80 -10.83 -5.05
CA ARG A 33 5.98 -9.96 -5.28
C ARG A 33 6.31 -9.75 -6.75
N PHE A 34 6.08 -10.73 -7.60
CA PHE A 34 6.32 -10.61 -9.05
C PHE A 34 5.27 -9.80 -9.79
N GLY A 35 4.21 -9.34 -9.11
CA GLY A 35 3.26 -8.45 -9.74
C GLY A 35 2.03 -9.15 -10.33
N PHE A 36 1.87 -10.46 -10.14
CA PHE A 36 0.75 -11.19 -10.70
C PHE A 36 -0.57 -10.77 -10.03
N GLY A 37 -1.63 -10.65 -10.82
CA GLY A 37 -2.97 -10.28 -10.34
C GLY A 37 -3.75 -11.42 -9.70
N GLY A 38 -3.22 -12.64 -9.68
CA GLY A 38 -3.88 -13.80 -9.08
C GLY A 38 -3.25 -15.13 -9.48
N VAL A 39 -3.85 -16.22 -8.99
CA VAL A 39 -3.54 -17.62 -9.34
C VAL A 39 -4.85 -18.35 -9.59
N SER A 40 -4.90 -19.13 -10.67
CA SER A 40 -5.99 -20.06 -10.94
C SER A 40 -5.50 -21.49 -10.72
N VAL A 41 -6.18 -22.26 -9.87
CA VAL A 41 -5.87 -23.68 -9.63
C VAL A 41 -7.16 -24.49 -9.71
N SER A 42 -7.24 -25.40 -10.68
CA SER A 42 -8.37 -26.35 -10.82
C SER A 42 -9.75 -25.68 -10.85
N GLY A 43 -9.85 -24.48 -11.45
CA GLY A 43 -11.10 -23.70 -11.55
C GLY A 43 -11.42 -22.83 -10.34
N ALA A 44 -10.58 -22.85 -9.29
CA ALA A 44 -10.62 -21.87 -8.23
C ALA A 44 -9.69 -20.69 -8.57
N ASP A 45 -10.25 -19.49 -8.65
CA ASP A 45 -9.50 -18.26 -8.90
C ASP A 45 -9.26 -17.52 -7.59
N VAL A 46 -7.99 -17.28 -7.28
CA VAL A 46 -7.56 -16.37 -6.23
C VAL A 46 -7.05 -15.12 -6.90
N SER A 47 -7.83 -14.04 -6.89
CA SER A 47 -7.37 -12.74 -7.36
C SER A 47 -6.74 -11.94 -6.23
N PHE A 48 -5.66 -11.23 -6.55
CA PHE A 48 -5.13 -10.18 -5.70
C PHE A 48 -5.76 -8.88 -6.14
N ASN A 49 -6.56 -8.26 -5.26
CA ASN A 49 -7.12 -6.97 -5.57
C ASN A 49 -6.01 -5.92 -5.52
N ARG A 50 -5.61 -5.47 -6.70
CA ARG A 50 -4.63 -4.39 -6.92
C ARG A 50 -5.29 -3.08 -7.35
N GLU A 51 -6.62 -3.05 -7.40
CA GLU A 51 -7.37 -1.86 -7.81
C GLU A 51 -7.11 -0.65 -6.89
N PHE A 52 -6.76 -0.93 -5.64
CA PHE A 52 -6.39 0.08 -4.64
C PHE A 52 -4.88 0.27 -4.49
N ASP A 53 -4.05 -0.37 -5.34
CA ASP A 53 -2.59 -0.15 -5.38
C ASP A 53 -2.26 1.16 -6.09
N GLY A 54 -2.65 2.28 -5.47
CA GLY A 54 -2.07 3.57 -5.83
C GLY A 54 -0.55 3.47 -5.65
N GLN A 55 0.21 3.83 -6.67
CA GLN A 55 1.67 3.86 -6.55
C GLN A 55 2.05 5.09 -5.73
N LEU A 56 2.84 4.87 -4.68
CA LEU A 56 3.38 5.95 -3.87
C LEU A 56 4.79 6.28 -4.32
N TRP A 57 5.09 7.58 -4.35
CA TRP A 57 6.39 8.11 -4.72
C TRP A 57 6.83 9.12 -3.67
N LYS A 58 8.01 8.89 -3.08
CA LYS A 58 8.53 9.64 -1.95
C LYS A 58 8.74 11.11 -2.31
N ILE A 59 8.23 12.00 -1.47
CA ILE A 59 8.57 13.43 -1.43
C ILE A 59 9.59 13.64 -0.29
N ASP A 60 9.16 13.36 0.94
CA ASP A 60 9.99 13.39 2.15
C ASP A 60 9.68 12.16 3.02
N ASP A 61 10.03 12.18 4.32
CA ASP A 61 9.81 11.05 5.23
C ASP A 61 8.35 10.84 5.69
N HIS A 62 7.45 11.78 5.35
CA HIS A 62 6.05 11.81 5.78
C HIS A 62 5.05 12.04 4.62
N LEU A 63 5.51 12.52 3.47
CA LEU A 63 4.74 12.91 2.30
C LEU A 63 5.14 12.09 1.08
N ALA A 64 4.13 11.73 0.30
CA ALA A 64 4.32 11.05 -0.98
C ALA A 64 3.34 11.59 -2.02
N TYR A 65 3.72 11.48 -3.29
CA TYR A 65 2.75 11.49 -4.37
C TYR A 65 2.05 10.15 -4.44
N ARG A 66 0.73 10.15 -4.52
CA ARG A 66 -0.09 9.00 -4.91
C ARG A 66 -0.51 9.18 -6.35
N THR A 67 -0.19 8.22 -7.20
CA THR A 67 -0.67 8.17 -8.59
C THR A 67 -1.76 7.12 -8.71
N GLY A 68 -2.89 7.48 -9.33
CA GLY A 68 -4.03 6.59 -9.55
C GLY A 68 -3.96 5.80 -10.86
N LYS A 69 -5.12 5.31 -11.29
CA LYS A 69 -5.28 4.56 -12.56
C LYS A 69 -5.19 5.47 -13.78
N HIS A 70 -5.67 6.70 -13.65
CA HIS A 70 -5.56 7.71 -14.69
C HIS A 70 -4.22 8.43 -14.59
N PRO A 71 -3.57 8.76 -15.72
CA PRO A 71 -2.26 9.41 -15.71
C PRO A 71 -2.29 10.80 -15.07
N ASP A 72 -3.43 11.48 -15.10
CA ASP A 72 -3.65 12.79 -14.48
C ASP A 72 -4.06 12.72 -13.00
N ASP A 73 -4.31 11.52 -12.47
CA ASP A 73 -4.70 11.34 -11.06
C ASP A 73 -3.44 11.31 -10.19
N VAL A 74 -2.99 12.50 -9.80
CA VAL A 74 -1.86 12.70 -8.89
C VAL A 74 -2.37 13.45 -7.66
N ALA A 75 -1.98 12.95 -6.49
CA ALA A 75 -2.33 13.56 -5.21
C ALA A 75 -1.12 13.60 -4.28
N VAL A 76 -1.05 14.58 -3.38
CA VAL A 76 -0.13 14.54 -2.24
C VAL A 76 -0.86 13.92 -1.05
N VAL A 77 -0.23 12.90 -0.45
CA VAL A 77 -0.77 12.14 0.68
C VAL A 77 0.26 12.04 1.79
N ARG A 78 -0.19 11.80 3.02
CA ARG A 78 0.70 11.36 4.09
C ARG A 78 0.85 9.85 4.09
N TYR A 79 2.04 9.40 4.43
CA TYR A 79 2.31 7.99 4.65
C TYR A 79 3.06 7.80 5.97
N LYS A 80 2.99 6.58 6.49
CA LYS A 80 3.68 6.17 7.71
C LYS A 80 4.44 4.87 7.47
N SER A 81 5.30 4.52 8.40
CA SER A 81 5.90 3.19 8.42
C SER A 81 4.82 2.14 8.64
N GLY A 82 4.88 1.08 7.85
CA GLY A 82 3.96 -0.05 7.98
C GLY A 82 4.15 -0.82 9.28
N ALA A 83 3.09 -1.48 9.75
CA ALA A 83 3.09 -2.23 11.00
C ALA A 83 3.81 -3.58 10.88
N ILE A 84 4.52 -3.98 11.95
CA ILE A 84 5.00 -5.35 12.16
C ILE A 84 3.78 -6.23 12.50
N PRO A 85 3.68 -7.48 12.03
CA PRO A 85 4.68 -8.30 11.33
C PRO A 85 4.66 -8.22 9.80
N PHE A 86 3.77 -7.43 9.21
CA PHE A 86 3.55 -7.42 7.77
C PHE A 86 4.59 -6.62 7.00
N ARG A 87 5.19 -5.59 7.63
CA ARG A 87 6.23 -4.75 7.04
C ARG A 87 7.33 -5.50 6.24
N PRO A 88 8.03 -6.50 6.80
CA PRO A 88 9.09 -7.21 6.06
C PRO A 88 8.59 -8.01 4.84
N VAL A 89 7.30 -8.34 4.79
CA VAL A 89 6.74 -9.24 3.77
C VAL A 89 5.96 -8.47 2.71
N CYS A 90 5.14 -7.52 3.14
CA CYS A 90 4.11 -6.87 2.34
C CYS A 90 4.45 -5.45 1.87
N GLY A 91 5.45 -4.79 2.47
CA GLY A 91 5.87 -3.45 2.08
C GLY A 91 6.32 -2.60 3.27
N SER A 92 7.05 -1.53 3.03
CA SER A 92 7.64 -0.71 4.11
C SER A 92 6.69 0.36 4.66
N CYS A 93 5.71 0.77 3.88
CA CYS A 93 4.92 1.98 4.13
C CYS A 93 3.42 1.71 4.07
N ASP A 94 2.65 2.48 4.83
CA ASP A 94 1.19 2.46 4.81
C ASP A 94 0.65 3.88 4.55
N LEU A 95 -0.50 3.99 3.91
CA LEU A 95 -1.20 5.25 3.76
C LEU A 95 -1.75 5.66 5.12
N ASP A 96 -1.53 6.92 5.51
CA ASP A 96 -2.09 7.44 6.76
C ASP A 96 -3.54 7.95 6.60
N GLY A 97 -4.19 7.60 5.48
CA GLY A 97 -5.57 7.97 5.16
C GLY A 97 -5.79 9.46 4.84
N SER A 98 -4.78 10.32 4.99
CA SER A 98 -4.91 11.75 4.72
C SER A 98 -4.48 12.10 3.30
N LEU A 99 -5.49 12.33 2.46
CA LEU A 99 -5.34 13.11 1.23
C LEU A 99 -5.09 14.56 1.64
N LEU A 100 -3.97 15.13 1.20
CA LEU A 100 -3.71 16.55 1.41
C LEU A 100 -4.27 17.36 0.26
N ASN A 101 -3.88 17.05 -0.97
CA ASN A 101 -4.20 17.86 -2.13
C ASN A 101 -4.30 16.99 -3.39
N THR A 102 -5.23 17.32 -4.28
CA THR A 102 -5.24 16.84 -5.67
C THR A 102 -4.22 17.67 -6.47
N ALA A 103 -3.07 17.06 -6.70
CA ALA A 103 -1.85 17.70 -7.15
C ALA A 103 -1.77 17.72 -8.67
N GLN A 104 -2.32 18.75 -9.29
CA GLN A 104 -2.39 18.82 -10.76
C GLN A 104 -1.24 19.61 -11.37
N PHE A 105 -0.65 20.55 -10.62
CA PHE A 105 0.45 21.38 -11.07
C PHE A 105 1.56 21.46 -10.02
N LYS A 106 2.81 21.63 -10.49
CA LYS A 106 3.99 21.82 -9.64
C LYS A 106 4.87 22.94 -10.18
N LYS A 107 5.18 23.92 -9.33
CA LYS A 107 6.13 25.01 -9.61
C LYS A 107 7.09 25.18 -8.44
N GLY A 108 8.35 24.81 -8.63
CA GLY A 108 9.32 24.72 -7.54
C GLY A 108 8.86 23.73 -6.47
N ALA A 109 8.77 24.18 -5.22
CA ALA A 109 8.26 23.42 -4.09
C ALA A 109 6.72 23.43 -3.95
N TRP A 110 6.02 24.24 -4.75
CA TRP A 110 4.57 24.37 -4.64
C TRP A 110 3.88 23.35 -5.52
N VAL A 111 2.94 22.61 -4.93
CA VAL A 111 2.01 21.73 -5.61
C VAL A 111 0.60 22.25 -5.38
N TYR A 112 -0.19 22.35 -6.44
CA TYR A 112 -1.47 23.05 -6.40
C TYR A 112 -2.51 22.50 -7.39
N SER A 113 -3.78 22.81 -7.11
CA SER A 113 -4.96 22.38 -7.87
C SER A 113 -5.48 23.48 -8.80
N GLU A 114 -6.04 23.09 -9.95
CA GLU A 114 -6.81 23.95 -10.85
C GLU A 114 -8.28 24.11 -10.42
N TYR A 115 -8.70 23.29 -9.44
CA TYR A 115 -10.03 23.31 -8.83
C TYR A 115 -9.95 23.61 -7.32
N PRO A 116 -9.48 24.80 -6.92
CA PRO A 116 -9.35 25.19 -5.52
C PRO A 116 -10.70 25.36 -4.78
N GLU A 117 -11.80 25.31 -5.51
CA GLU A 117 -13.14 25.44 -4.95
C GLU A 117 -13.70 24.14 -4.34
N LEU A 118 -12.97 23.03 -4.48
CA LEU A 118 -13.29 21.75 -3.87
C LEU A 118 -12.86 21.77 -2.39
N GLU A 119 -13.63 21.13 -1.51
CA GLU A 119 -13.25 21.07 -0.10
C GLU A 119 -11.89 20.36 0.08
N GLY A 120 -10.95 21.04 0.73
CA GLY A 120 -9.63 20.50 1.04
C GLY A 120 -8.51 21.53 0.93
N VAL A 121 -7.27 21.06 0.98
CA VAL A 121 -6.09 21.91 0.79
C VAL A 121 -5.83 22.07 -0.70
N ASP A 122 -5.75 23.31 -1.16
CA ASP A 122 -5.56 23.64 -2.58
C ASP A 122 -4.11 23.74 -2.98
N VAL A 123 -3.27 24.16 -2.03
CA VAL A 123 -1.85 24.40 -2.23
C VAL A 123 -1.03 23.82 -1.09
N VAL A 124 0.01 23.08 -1.45
CA VAL A 124 0.97 22.50 -0.52
C VAL A 124 2.38 22.90 -0.94
N ASN A 125 3.16 23.41 0.01
CA ASN A 125 4.61 23.47 -0.15
C ASN A 125 5.21 22.13 0.30
N ILE A 126 5.82 21.40 -0.62
CA ILE A 126 6.32 20.05 -0.35
C ILE A 126 7.66 20.04 0.40
N GLU A 127 8.36 21.17 0.48
CA GLU A 127 9.61 21.30 1.25
C GLU A 127 9.35 21.75 2.69
N THR A 128 8.42 22.68 2.90
CA THR A 128 8.10 23.23 4.22
C THR A 128 6.92 22.52 4.89
N GLY A 129 6.11 21.78 4.12
CA GLY A 129 4.86 21.16 4.59
C GLY A 129 3.71 22.14 4.83
N GLU A 130 3.88 23.41 4.47
CA GLU A 130 2.83 24.43 4.58
C GLU A 130 1.65 24.11 3.66
N LYS A 131 0.44 24.41 4.15
CA LYS A 131 -0.83 24.09 3.49
C LYS A 131 -1.70 25.33 3.48
N PHE A 132 -2.32 25.59 2.35
CA PHE A 132 -3.23 26.72 2.18
C PHE A 132 -4.49 26.28 1.46
N GLU A 133 -5.61 26.74 2.00
CA GLU A 133 -6.90 26.80 1.31
C GLU A 133 -6.98 28.20 0.71
N VAL A 134 -7.33 28.30 -0.58
CA VAL A 134 -7.39 29.58 -1.27
C VAL A 134 -8.83 29.99 -1.48
N ASP A 135 -9.13 31.26 -1.21
CA ASP A 135 -10.46 31.81 -1.46
C ASP A 135 -10.65 31.99 -2.96
N ALA A 136 -11.31 31.01 -3.58
CA ALA A 136 -11.64 30.99 -5.00
C ALA A 136 -13.15 30.86 -5.18
N LYS A 137 -13.69 31.67 -6.10
CA LYS A 137 -15.09 31.51 -6.52
C LYS A 137 -15.21 30.22 -7.34
N LYS A 138 -16.25 29.42 -7.06
CA LYS A 138 -16.60 28.26 -7.90
C LYS A 138 -16.73 28.71 -9.36
N PRO A 139 -15.93 28.16 -10.29
CA PRO A 139 -16.08 28.45 -11.70
C PRO A 139 -17.42 27.90 -12.20
N GLU A 140 -17.85 28.37 -13.37
CA GLU A 140 -18.99 27.75 -14.05
C GLU A 140 -18.69 26.27 -14.33
N PRO A 141 -19.70 25.38 -14.27
CA PRO A 141 -19.49 23.96 -14.55
C PRO A 141 -18.73 23.73 -15.86
N GLY A 142 -17.59 23.03 -15.79
CA GLY A 142 -16.76 22.71 -16.95
C GLY A 142 -15.74 23.79 -17.34
N LYS A 143 -15.64 24.90 -16.61
CA LYS A 143 -14.56 25.88 -16.77
C LYS A 143 -13.49 25.71 -15.71
N ARG A 144 -12.22 25.85 -16.12
CA ARG A 144 -11.08 25.93 -15.19
C ARG A 144 -11.08 27.29 -14.50
N SER A 145 -10.61 27.33 -13.26
CA SER A 145 -10.34 28.59 -12.57
C SER A 145 -9.24 29.37 -13.31
N ASP A 146 -9.26 30.70 -13.22
CA ASP A 146 -8.18 31.54 -13.74
C ASP A 146 -7.18 31.81 -12.60
N PRO A 147 -5.93 31.34 -12.68
CA PRO A 147 -4.96 31.47 -11.58
C PRO A 147 -4.62 32.93 -11.29
N SER A 148 -4.79 33.85 -12.24
CA SER A 148 -4.53 35.28 -12.03
C SER A 148 -5.56 35.95 -11.12
N THR A 149 -6.75 35.36 -10.99
CA THR A 149 -7.84 35.87 -10.15
C THR A 149 -7.72 35.43 -8.69
N ILE A 150 -6.92 34.39 -8.42
CA ILE A 150 -6.69 33.86 -7.08
C ILE A 150 -5.45 34.56 -6.50
N ALA A 151 -5.65 35.37 -5.45
CA ALA A 151 -4.59 36.20 -4.88
C ALA A 151 -3.34 35.39 -4.51
N PHE A 152 -3.51 34.24 -3.87
CA PHE A 152 -2.39 33.37 -3.49
C PHE A 152 -1.56 32.91 -4.70
N TYR A 153 -2.23 32.58 -5.81
CA TYR A 153 -1.59 32.04 -7.02
C TYR A 153 -0.86 33.18 -7.74
N ARG A 154 -1.54 34.31 -7.95
CA ARG A 154 -0.96 35.52 -8.54
C ARG A 154 0.27 36.00 -7.77
N ASP A 155 0.18 36.13 -6.45
CA ASP A 155 1.25 36.70 -5.63
C ASP A 155 2.51 35.80 -5.59
N ARG A 156 2.36 34.50 -5.89
CA ARG A 156 3.46 33.53 -6.03
C ARG A 156 3.79 33.17 -7.48
N GLY A 157 3.12 33.81 -8.44
CA GLY A 157 3.27 33.51 -9.86
C GLY A 157 2.94 32.08 -10.24
N LEU A 158 2.00 31.41 -9.56
CA LEU A 158 1.51 30.08 -9.92
C LEU A 158 0.60 30.17 -11.14
N THR A 159 0.82 29.31 -12.12
CA THR A 159 0.12 29.31 -13.42
C THR A 159 -0.35 27.90 -13.79
N PHE A 160 -1.34 27.79 -14.68
CA PHE A 160 -1.84 26.50 -15.18
C PHE A 160 -1.24 26.16 -16.55
N ASP A 161 0.08 26.31 -16.66
CA ASP A 161 0.81 25.99 -17.88
C ASP A 161 1.03 24.47 -17.97
N ASP A 162 0.90 23.89 -19.17
CA ASP A 162 0.97 22.43 -19.37
C ASP A 162 2.35 21.84 -19.00
N ASP A 163 3.43 22.63 -19.05
CA ASP A 163 4.77 22.23 -18.62
C ASP A 163 4.90 22.11 -17.10
N LEU A 164 4.00 22.75 -16.34
CA LEU A 164 3.91 22.64 -14.88
C LEU A 164 2.97 21.52 -14.45
N ARG A 165 2.23 20.92 -15.38
CA ARG A 165 1.30 19.83 -15.06
C ARG A 165 2.05 18.64 -14.46
N LEU A 166 1.49 18.11 -13.39
CA LEU A 166 1.88 16.84 -12.80
C LEU A 166 1.06 15.72 -13.43
N ASP A 167 1.77 14.68 -13.86
CA ASP A 167 1.16 13.43 -14.26
C ASP A 167 1.97 12.26 -13.67
N ALA A 168 1.40 11.07 -13.72
CA ALA A 168 2.04 9.87 -13.19
C ALA A 168 3.41 9.59 -13.83
N ARG A 169 3.63 9.97 -15.09
CA ARG A 169 4.89 9.73 -15.81
C ARG A 169 5.99 10.67 -15.33
N ARG A 170 5.66 11.93 -15.08
CA ARG A 170 6.55 12.94 -14.53
C ARG A 170 6.93 12.59 -13.11
N VAL A 171 5.95 12.25 -12.27
CA VAL A 171 6.20 11.78 -10.90
C VAL A 171 7.11 10.55 -10.90
N ALA A 172 6.87 9.58 -11.77
CA ALA A 172 7.69 8.37 -11.86
C ALA A 172 9.15 8.62 -12.30
N LYS A 173 9.42 9.74 -12.97
CA LYS A 173 10.77 10.15 -13.38
C LYS A 173 11.49 10.96 -12.30
N GLU A 174 10.76 11.76 -11.54
CA GLU A 174 11.32 12.73 -10.59
C GLU A 174 11.44 12.16 -9.17
N ALA A 175 10.60 11.19 -8.79
CA ALA A 175 10.47 10.72 -7.41
C ALA A 175 10.85 9.26 -7.24
N THR A 176 11.18 8.87 -6.00
CA THR A 176 11.56 7.49 -5.67
C THR A 176 10.32 6.66 -5.33
N PRO A 177 10.10 5.48 -5.91
CA PRO A 177 8.94 4.66 -5.57
C PRO A 177 9.01 4.18 -4.12
N LEU A 178 7.87 4.18 -3.43
CA LEU A 178 7.69 3.62 -2.09
C LEU A 178 7.01 2.25 -2.18
N SER A 179 7.48 1.32 -1.36
CA SER A 179 6.85 0.01 -1.21
C SER A 179 5.69 0.12 -0.22
N THR A 180 4.46 0.11 -0.73
CA THR A 180 3.24 0.13 0.07
C THR A 180 2.82 -1.26 0.52
N ILE A 181 2.30 -1.34 1.73
CA ILE A 181 1.60 -2.53 2.22
C ILE A 181 0.24 -2.59 1.54
N ASN A 182 -0.01 -3.65 0.77
CA ASN A 182 -1.32 -3.94 0.20
C ASN A 182 -2.14 -4.78 1.18
N GLU A 183 -3.43 -4.45 1.29
CA GLU A 183 -4.43 -5.21 2.03
C GLU A 183 -4.47 -6.68 1.61
N SER A 184 -4.42 -7.00 0.31
CA SER A 184 -4.38 -8.37 -0.20
C SER A 184 -3.20 -9.16 0.38
N CYS A 185 -2.03 -8.51 0.54
CA CYS A 185 -0.88 -9.15 1.15
C CYS A 185 -1.07 -9.36 2.66
N ILE A 186 -1.66 -8.39 3.37
CA ILE A 186 -1.99 -8.51 4.78
C ILE A 186 -2.95 -9.68 5.00
N VAL A 187 -4.09 -9.69 4.29
CA VAL A 187 -5.14 -10.72 4.44
C VAL A 187 -4.57 -12.10 4.17
N PHE A 188 -3.79 -12.24 3.10
CA PHE A 188 -3.12 -13.49 2.77
C PHE A 188 -2.16 -13.95 3.87
N ASN A 189 -1.22 -13.10 4.29
CA ASN A 189 -0.24 -13.46 5.30
C ASN A 189 -0.89 -13.71 6.66
N ALA A 190 -1.93 -12.95 7.02
CA ALA A 190 -2.71 -13.16 8.23
C ALA A 190 -3.41 -14.53 8.24
N ALA A 191 -4.00 -14.95 7.12
CA ALA A 191 -4.61 -16.27 6.98
C ALA A 191 -3.57 -17.39 7.20
N PHE A 192 -2.37 -17.26 6.62
CA PHE A 192 -1.30 -18.24 6.83
C PHE A 192 -0.80 -18.24 8.27
N PHE A 193 -0.57 -17.08 8.88
CA PHE A 193 -0.17 -17.00 10.29
C PHE A 193 -1.21 -17.61 11.22
N LEU A 194 -2.51 -17.40 10.95
CA LEU A 194 -3.59 -18.03 11.69
C LEU A 194 -3.56 -19.55 11.55
N LEU A 195 -3.44 -20.08 10.33
CA LEU A 195 -3.36 -21.53 10.09
C LEU A 195 -2.15 -22.16 10.78
N PHE A 196 -0.96 -21.55 10.66
CA PHE A 196 0.24 -22.01 11.34
C PHE A 196 0.08 -21.95 12.87
N GLY A 197 -0.50 -20.86 13.39
CA GLY A 197 -0.77 -20.70 14.82
C GLY A 197 -1.70 -21.79 15.36
N LEU A 198 -2.82 -22.05 14.67
CA LEU A 198 -3.76 -23.11 15.03
C LEU A 198 -3.11 -24.49 15.00
N MET A 199 -2.27 -24.77 14.01
CA MET A 199 -1.51 -26.01 13.92
C MET A 199 -0.55 -26.18 15.11
N VAL A 200 0.19 -25.14 15.47
CA VAL A 200 1.11 -25.18 16.64
C VAL A 200 0.32 -25.41 17.94
N VAL A 201 -0.83 -24.77 18.11
CA VAL A 201 -1.70 -24.99 19.27
C VAL A 201 -2.22 -26.43 19.31
N ALA A 202 -2.70 -26.97 18.19
CA ALA A 202 -3.15 -28.35 18.10
C ALA A 202 -2.02 -29.34 18.45
N LEU A 203 -0.80 -29.07 17.97
CA LEU A 203 0.39 -29.85 18.29
C LEU A 203 0.66 -29.86 19.81
N LEU A 204 0.61 -28.69 20.45
CA LEU A 204 0.81 -28.55 21.89
C LEU A 204 -0.25 -29.32 22.68
N LEU A 205 -1.52 -29.27 22.27
CA LEU A 205 -2.60 -30.03 22.91
C LEU A 205 -2.39 -31.55 22.78
N VAL A 206 -2.01 -32.03 21.59
CA VAL A 206 -1.69 -33.46 21.38
C VAL A 206 -0.49 -33.88 22.22
N PHE A 207 0.52 -33.03 22.33
CA PHE A 207 1.69 -33.29 23.17
C PHE A 207 1.30 -33.38 24.65
N LEU A 208 0.60 -32.37 25.18
CA LEU A 208 0.17 -32.30 26.57
C LEU A 208 -0.72 -33.49 26.95
N THR A 209 -1.71 -33.83 26.13
CA THR A 209 -2.60 -34.98 26.40
C THR A 209 -1.84 -36.31 26.44
N ARG A 210 -0.78 -36.47 25.64
CA ARG A 210 0.07 -37.67 25.65
C ARG A 210 1.03 -37.72 26.83
N VAL A 211 1.54 -36.57 27.29
CA VAL A 211 2.36 -36.49 28.50
C VAL A 211 1.51 -36.81 29.73
N VAL A 212 0.34 -36.18 29.87
CA VAL A 212 -0.59 -36.43 30.99
C VAL A 212 -1.03 -37.89 31.06
N ARG A 213 -1.30 -38.56 29.92
CA ARG A 213 -1.66 -39.99 29.92
C ARG A 213 -0.51 -40.95 30.27
N ARG A 214 0.74 -40.48 30.32
CA ARG A 214 1.90 -41.30 30.67
C ARG A 214 2.32 -41.17 32.14
N VAL A 215 1.84 -40.13 32.82
CA VAL A 215 1.99 -39.91 34.27
C VAL A 215 0.82 -40.58 34.97
#